data_AF-A0A076EPA3-F1
#
_entry.id   AF-A0A076EPA3-F1
#
_cell.length_a   1.000
_cell.length_b   1.000
_cell.length_c   1.000
_cell.angle_alpha   90.00
_cell.angle_beta   90.00
_cell.angle_gamma   90.00
#
_symmetry.space_group_name_H-M   'P 1'
#
loop_
_entity.id
_entity.type
_entity.pdbx_description
1 polymer ?
#
loop_
_entity_poly.entity_id
_entity_poly.type
_entity_poly.pdbx_seq_one_letter_code
_entity_poly.pdbx_strand_id
1 'polypeptide(L)'
;MGGRGRRALIAPVVAVILGAGVACDSQSGIPTEEPPADTVSAPAPAAAEPTTTVPPAPVPQVVVGEVPGNPAAVDAVRAWATDLVTRPGTVPAKCWTLPPAQAADQYADTSAILGALAQPGVDGQFAVSWTGGGTTVSVKRSEIASGYACPHVHPAGTVDFYTPADAEYAVTRFLSRESGAPVNGADTETAYPLICPGFSPWDPSGTGNGGRPPLRLDPDVLAGTTAFATDAMTATPVRGDYLEVSVPVTDVSGVTNTRQVTLSIGPDGYCLGEVN
;
A
#
# COMPACT_ATOMS: atom_id res chain seq x y z
N MET A 1 -54.81 15.49 35.00
CA MET A 1 -54.69 14.04 34.77
C MET A 1 -53.31 13.81 34.17
N GLY A 2 -52.31 13.21 34.81
CA GLY A 2 -52.31 12.14 35.80
C GLY A 2 -51.65 10.92 35.15
N GLY A 3 -50.36 10.69 35.37
CA GLY A 3 -49.66 9.51 34.83
C GLY A 3 -48.14 9.54 34.97
N ARG A 4 -47.63 9.38 36.19
CA ARG A 4 -46.21 9.14 36.52
C ARG A 4 -45.80 7.72 36.08
N GLY A 5 -44.61 7.57 35.49
CA GLY A 5 -44.03 6.26 35.13
C GLY A 5 -42.51 6.20 35.35
N ARG A 6 -42.13 5.93 36.60
CA ARG A 6 -40.90 5.33 37.15
C ARG A 6 -39.55 5.46 36.40
N ARG A 7 -38.65 6.20 37.06
CA ARG A 7 -37.18 6.07 36.99
C ARG A 7 -36.74 4.71 37.54
N ALA A 8 -35.80 4.04 36.86
CA ALA A 8 -34.99 2.95 37.41
C ALA A 8 -33.52 3.37 37.37
N LEU A 9 -32.93 3.49 38.56
CA LEU A 9 -31.51 3.65 38.82
C LEU A 9 -30.86 2.25 38.79
N ILE A 10 -29.78 2.07 38.03
CA ILE A 10 -28.86 0.95 38.22
C ILE A 10 -27.45 1.54 38.29
N ALA A 11 -26.84 1.42 39.47
CA ALA A 11 -25.49 1.82 39.80
C ALA A 11 -24.45 0.79 39.29
N PRO A 12 -23.17 1.18 39.15
CA PRO A 12 -22.14 0.37 38.50
C PRO A 12 -21.51 -0.65 39.46
N VAL A 13 -21.16 -1.82 38.93
CA VAL A 13 -20.31 -2.80 39.62
C VAL A 13 -18.86 -2.58 39.19
N VAL A 14 -18.04 -2.13 40.15
CA VAL A 14 -16.59 -2.05 40.05
C VAL A 14 -16.02 -3.41 40.49
N ALA A 15 -15.22 -4.05 39.63
CA ALA A 15 -14.42 -5.22 39.99
C ALA A 15 -12.94 -4.84 39.98
N VAL A 16 -12.35 -4.76 41.17
CA VAL A 16 -10.91 -4.64 41.40
C VAL A 16 -10.35 -6.06 41.47
N ILE A 17 -9.36 -6.39 40.63
CA ILE A 17 -8.52 -7.58 40.80
C ILE A 17 -7.08 -7.11 40.99
N LEU A 18 -6.60 -7.26 42.24
CA LEU A 18 -5.21 -7.16 42.64
C LEU A 18 -4.56 -8.54 42.47
N GLY A 19 -3.45 -8.60 41.74
CA GLY A 19 -2.57 -9.76 41.66
C GLY A 19 -1.12 -9.30 41.83
N ALA A 20 -0.50 -9.73 42.92
CA ALA A 20 0.88 -9.41 43.32
C ALA A 20 1.77 -10.66 43.24
N GLY A 21 3.08 -10.43 43.03
CA GLY A 21 4.18 -11.39 43.19
C GLY A 21 4.75 -11.86 41.84
N VAL A 22 6.06 -11.89 41.59
CA VAL A 22 7.25 -11.71 42.44
C VAL A 22 8.41 -11.35 41.51
N ALA A 23 9.16 -10.29 41.83
CA ALA A 23 10.47 -10.02 41.27
C ALA A 23 11.51 -10.37 42.34
N CYS A 24 12.45 -11.25 42.02
CA CYS A 24 13.63 -11.51 42.82
C CYS A 24 14.88 -11.20 41.98
N ASP A 25 15.37 -9.98 42.15
CA ASP A 25 16.77 -9.60 41.95
C ASP A 25 17.55 -10.00 43.20
N SER A 26 18.69 -10.67 43.07
CA SER A 26 19.64 -10.86 44.18
C SER A 26 21.04 -11.07 43.62
N GLN A 27 21.86 -10.03 43.74
CA GLN A 27 23.29 -10.05 43.45
C GLN A 27 24.10 -10.26 44.76
N SER A 28 25.17 -11.06 44.63
CA SER A 28 26.48 -10.96 45.30
C SER A 28 26.73 -11.49 46.73
N GLY A 29 27.73 -12.38 46.83
CA GLY A 29 28.56 -12.63 48.01
C GLY A 29 29.40 -13.92 47.92
N ILE A 30 30.73 -13.81 47.76
CA ILE A 30 31.73 -14.91 47.85
C ILE A 30 32.19 -15.06 49.32
N PRO A 31 32.60 -16.25 49.81
CA PRO A 31 34.04 -16.53 49.85
C PRO A 31 34.45 -18.00 49.56
N THR A 32 35.67 -18.11 49.04
CA THR A 32 36.46 -19.29 48.70
C THR A 32 36.68 -20.29 49.83
N GLU A 33 36.52 -21.58 49.56
CA GLU A 33 37.27 -22.66 50.23
C GLU A 33 37.48 -23.82 49.23
N GLU A 34 38.75 -24.19 49.01
CA GLU A 34 39.19 -25.19 48.02
C GLU A 34 39.60 -26.49 48.73
N PRO A 35 39.04 -27.66 48.34
CA PRO A 35 39.64 -28.96 48.54
C PRO A 35 39.92 -29.70 47.21
N PRO A 36 40.74 -30.76 47.23
CA PRO A 36 41.68 -31.09 46.15
C PRO A 36 41.06 -31.82 44.95
N ALA A 37 41.80 -31.76 43.85
CA ALA A 37 41.47 -32.25 42.52
C ALA A 37 41.09 -33.74 42.46
N ASP A 38 39.83 -34.01 42.12
CA ASP A 38 39.40 -35.27 41.54
C ASP A 38 39.55 -35.22 40.01
N THR A 39 40.13 -36.28 39.47
CA THR A 39 40.43 -36.43 38.05
C THR A 39 39.15 -36.68 37.27
N VAL A 40 38.59 -35.66 36.62
CA VAL A 40 37.43 -35.78 35.73
C VAL A 40 37.90 -36.18 34.33
N SER A 41 37.48 -37.35 33.88
CA SER A 41 37.60 -37.81 32.49
C SER A 41 37.07 -36.76 31.52
N ALA A 42 37.88 -36.40 30.54
CA ALA A 42 37.49 -35.52 29.44
C ALA A 42 36.29 -36.12 28.67
N PRO A 43 35.25 -35.33 28.33
CA PRO A 43 34.22 -35.77 27.40
C PRO A 43 34.83 -35.93 26.01
N ALA A 44 34.55 -37.07 25.38
CA ALA A 44 34.91 -37.31 23.98
C ALA A 44 34.24 -36.25 23.09
N PRO A 45 34.93 -35.69 22.08
CA PRO A 45 34.31 -34.76 21.15
C PRO A 45 33.19 -35.47 20.38
N ALA A 46 31.97 -34.95 20.51
CA ALA A 46 30.88 -35.30 19.62
C ALA A 46 31.30 -34.90 18.20
N ALA A 47 31.38 -35.88 17.30
CA ALA A 47 31.57 -35.62 15.89
C ALA A 47 30.40 -34.76 15.39
N ALA A 48 30.71 -33.55 14.92
CA ALA A 48 29.74 -32.70 14.24
C ALA A 48 29.26 -33.43 12.98
N GLU A 49 27.96 -33.72 12.93
CA GLU A 49 27.34 -34.18 11.69
C GLU A 49 27.51 -33.08 10.64
N PRO A 50 27.98 -33.41 9.42
CA PRO A 50 28.09 -32.42 8.36
C PRO A 50 26.68 -31.90 8.04
N THR A 51 26.44 -30.63 8.37
CA THR A 51 25.28 -29.90 7.87
C THR A 51 25.52 -29.69 6.38
N THR A 52 24.98 -30.58 5.55
CA THR A 52 24.94 -30.37 4.11
C THR A 52 24.05 -29.16 3.85
N THR A 53 24.66 -27.98 3.71
CA THR A 53 23.99 -26.80 3.18
C THR A 53 23.66 -27.10 1.72
N VAL A 54 22.43 -27.54 1.48
CA VAL A 54 21.89 -27.65 0.12
C VAL A 54 21.90 -26.24 -0.47
N PRO A 55 22.57 -26.00 -1.62
CA PRO A 55 22.52 -24.72 -2.30
C PRO A 55 21.06 -24.36 -2.56
N PRO A 56 20.62 -23.11 -2.33
CA PRO A 56 19.27 -22.71 -2.69
C PRO A 56 19.03 -23.04 -4.17
N ALA A 57 17.88 -23.63 -4.47
CA ALA A 57 17.50 -23.96 -5.83
C ALA A 57 17.61 -22.70 -6.72
N PRO A 58 18.07 -22.83 -7.97
CA PRO A 58 18.13 -21.69 -8.89
C PRO A 58 16.75 -21.05 -9.00
N VAL A 59 16.68 -19.75 -8.72
CA VAL A 59 15.47 -18.97 -8.94
C VAL A 59 15.15 -19.03 -10.44
N PRO A 60 13.91 -19.34 -10.86
CA PRO A 60 13.53 -19.28 -12.26
C PRO A 60 13.91 -17.90 -12.82
N GLN A 61 14.74 -17.89 -13.88
CA GLN A 61 15.15 -16.63 -14.49
C GLN A 61 13.94 -16.02 -15.20
N VAL A 62 13.42 -14.93 -14.65
CA VAL A 62 12.35 -14.14 -15.28
C VAL A 62 12.97 -13.28 -16.38
N VAL A 63 12.51 -13.49 -17.61
CA VAL A 63 12.88 -12.67 -18.76
C VAL A 63 11.96 -11.46 -18.80
N VAL A 64 12.57 -10.27 -18.79
CA VAL A 64 11.89 -8.99 -18.99
C VAL A 64 12.57 -8.32 -20.15
N GLY A 65 11.82 -7.98 -21.19
CA GLY A 65 12.36 -7.36 -22.39
C GLY A 65 12.81 -5.93 -22.11
N GLU A 66 13.85 -5.54 -22.84
CA GLU A 66 14.50 -4.24 -22.71
C GLU A 66 13.53 -3.09 -22.94
N VAL A 67 13.79 -1.97 -22.26
CA VAL A 67 13.09 -0.70 -22.45
C VAL A 67 14.11 0.36 -22.86
N PRO A 68 14.22 0.69 -24.16
CA PRO A 68 15.17 1.69 -24.63
C PRO A 68 15.04 3.01 -23.88
N GLY A 69 16.14 3.49 -23.30
CA GLY A 69 16.18 4.74 -22.53
C GLY A 69 15.75 4.62 -21.06
N ASN A 70 15.23 3.47 -20.62
CA ASN A 70 14.76 3.27 -19.23
C ASN A 70 15.07 1.86 -18.69
N PRO A 71 16.36 1.49 -18.53
CA PRO A 71 16.75 0.17 -18.02
C PRO A 71 16.31 -0.08 -16.56
N ALA A 72 16.15 0.98 -15.76
CA ALA A 72 15.69 0.87 -14.38
C ALA A 72 14.28 0.25 -14.27
N ALA A 73 13.42 0.48 -15.27
CA ALA A 73 12.09 -0.13 -15.31
C ALA A 73 12.15 -1.66 -15.44
N VAL A 74 13.11 -2.17 -16.22
CA VAL A 74 13.33 -3.61 -16.40
C VAL A 74 13.70 -4.26 -15.06
N ASP A 75 14.63 -3.67 -14.33
CA ASP A 75 15.10 -4.21 -13.05
C ASP A 75 13.99 -4.17 -11.98
N ALA A 76 13.27 -3.05 -11.88
CA ALA A 76 12.19 -2.88 -10.91
C ALA A 76 11.04 -3.86 -11.14
N VAL A 77 10.64 -4.09 -12.41
CA VAL A 77 9.62 -5.09 -12.77
C VAL A 77 10.13 -6.52 -12.61
N ARG A 78 11.41 -6.79 -12.91
CA ARG A 78 11.98 -8.13 -12.74
C ARG A 78 11.92 -8.56 -11.27
N ALA A 79 12.21 -7.66 -10.33
CA ALA A 79 12.07 -7.95 -8.90
C ALA A 79 10.64 -8.37 -8.52
N TRP A 80 9.64 -7.63 -9.01
CA TRP A 80 8.22 -7.97 -8.82
C TRP A 80 7.85 -9.30 -9.47
N ALA A 81 8.25 -9.53 -10.73
CA ALA A 81 7.89 -10.73 -11.47
C ALA A 81 8.59 -11.99 -10.92
N THR A 82 9.80 -11.87 -10.38
CA THR A 82 10.46 -12.94 -9.63
C THR A 82 9.64 -13.33 -8.39
N ASP A 83 9.13 -12.35 -7.64
CA ASP A 83 8.25 -12.61 -6.50
C ASP A 83 6.90 -13.19 -6.92
N LEU A 84 6.37 -12.78 -8.07
CA LEU A 84 5.15 -13.36 -8.63
C LEU A 84 5.30 -14.85 -8.91
N VAL A 85 6.47 -15.29 -9.40
CA VAL A 85 6.74 -16.71 -9.68
C VAL A 85 7.06 -17.49 -8.40
N THR A 86 7.84 -16.92 -7.49
CA THR A 86 8.38 -17.65 -6.33
C THR A 86 7.49 -17.59 -5.10
N ARG A 87 6.74 -16.50 -4.90
CA ARG A 87 5.92 -16.22 -3.72
C ARG A 87 4.63 -15.46 -4.09
N PRO A 88 3.82 -15.94 -5.05
CA PRO A 88 2.66 -15.22 -5.60
C PRO A 88 1.69 -14.72 -4.54
N GLY A 89 1.42 -15.53 -3.49
CA GLY A 89 0.49 -15.15 -2.42
C GLY A 89 0.91 -13.94 -1.58
N THR A 90 2.18 -13.51 -1.66
CA THR A 90 2.67 -12.33 -0.94
C THR A 90 2.67 -11.05 -1.79
N VAL A 91 2.55 -11.19 -3.12
CA VAL A 91 2.71 -10.07 -4.05
C VAL A 91 1.60 -9.02 -3.93
N PRO A 92 0.31 -9.38 -3.87
CA PRO A 92 -0.76 -8.38 -3.74
C PRO A 92 -0.57 -7.47 -2.52
N ALA A 93 -0.16 -8.02 -1.37
CA ALA A 93 0.08 -7.24 -0.16
C ALA A 93 1.33 -6.34 -0.25
N LYS A 94 2.36 -6.76 -1.00
CA LYS A 94 3.52 -5.92 -1.31
C LYS A 94 3.18 -4.76 -2.25
N CYS A 95 2.18 -4.95 -3.12
CA CYS A 95 1.72 -3.95 -4.06
C CYS A 95 0.65 -3.04 -3.47
N TRP A 96 1.01 -2.39 -2.37
CA TRP A 96 0.14 -1.56 -1.54
C TRP A 96 -0.31 -0.25 -2.21
N THR A 97 0.20 0.11 -3.39
CA THR A 97 -0.26 1.26 -4.17
C THR A 97 -1.50 0.95 -5.02
N LEU A 98 -1.85 -0.33 -5.14
CA LEU A 98 -3.04 -0.84 -5.81
C LEU A 98 -4.09 -1.29 -4.79
N PRO A 99 -5.40 -1.23 -5.12
CA PRO A 99 -6.41 -1.86 -4.29
C PRO A 99 -6.10 -3.36 -4.11
N PRO A 100 -6.10 -3.91 -2.88
CA PRO A 100 -5.62 -5.28 -2.65
C PRO A 100 -6.36 -6.37 -3.44
N ALA A 101 -7.68 -6.26 -3.56
CA ALA A 101 -8.48 -7.19 -4.35
C ALA A 101 -8.15 -7.09 -5.85
N GLN A 102 -8.01 -5.87 -6.36
CA GLN A 102 -7.61 -5.63 -7.74
C GLN A 102 -6.22 -6.19 -8.05
N ALA A 103 -5.24 -6.00 -7.16
CA ALA A 103 -3.91 -6.58 -7.34
C ALA A 103 -3.96 -8.11 -7.37
N ALA A 104 -4.75 -8.74 -6.49
CA ALA A 104 -4.92 -10.19 -6.49
C ALA A 104 -5.52 -10.69 -7.81
N ASP A 105 -6.55 -10.02 -8.31
CA ASP A 105 -7.22 -10.39 -9.57
C ASP A 105 -6.32 -10.18 -10.79
N GLN A 106 -5.64 -9.02 -10.86
CA GLN A 106 -4.76 -8.66 -11.97
C GLN A 106 -3.54 -9.58 -12.07
N TYR A 107 -3.09 -10.18 -10.96
CA TYR A 107 -1.90 -11.02 -10.92
C TYR A 107 -2.19 -12.51 -11.02
N ALA A 108 -3.45 -12.91 -11.22
CA ALA A 108 -3.87 -14.30 -11.25
C ALA A 108 -3.26 -15.09 -12.43
N ASP A 109 -3.20 -14.51 -13.63
CA ASP A 109 -2.60 -15.16 -14.81
C ASP A 109 -1.11 -14.84 -14.93
N THR A 110 -0.31 -15.51 -14.10
CA THR A 110 1.15 -15.38 -14.13
C THR A 110 1.73 -15.72 -15.50
N SER A 111 1.15 -16.69 -16.23
CA SER A 111 1.69 -17.10 -17.53
C SER A 111 1.55 -16.01 -18.60
N ALA A 112 0.38 -15.37 -18.68
CA ALA A 112 0.13 -14.28 -19.61
C ALA A 112 0.98 -13.04 -19.28
N ILE A 113 1.13 -12.73 -17.99
CA ILE A 113 2.02 -11.65 -17.51
C ILE A 113 3.46 -11.88 -17.97
N LEU A 114 4.03 -13.07 -17.72
CA LEU A 114 5.41 -13.37 -18.12
C LEU A 114 5.58 -13.35 -19.65
N GLY A 115 4.56 -13.79 -20.40
CA GLY A 115 4.54 -13.70 -21.86
C GLY A 115 4.57 -12.26 -22.38
N ALA A 116 3.83 -11.36 -21.73
CA ALA A 116 3.86 -9.93 -22.03
C ALA A 116 5.21 -9.30 -21.66
N LEU A 117 5.73 -9.57 -20.46
CA LEU A 117 7.01 -9.04 -20.00
C LEU A 117 8.20 -9.47 -20.87
N ALA A 118 8.13 -10.65 -21.51
CA ALA A 118 9.20 -11.11 -22.40
C ALA A 118 9.29 -10.32 -23.72
N GLN A 119 8.28 -9.51 -24.06
CA GLN A 119 8.34 -8.63 -25.23
C GLN A 119 9.18 -7.38 -24.94
N PRO A 120 9.69 -6.65 -25.94
CA PRO A 120 10.29 -5.34 -25.71
C PRO A 120 9.28 -4.38 -25.08
N GLY A 121 9.70 -3.61 -24.09
CA GLY A 121 8.85 -2.62 -23.45
C GLY A 121 8.92 -1.25 -24.13
N VAL A 122 7.93 -0.42 -23.84
CA VAL A 122 7.78 0.93 -24.37
C VAL A 122 7.77 1.91 -23.21
N ASP A 123 8.65 2.91 -23.25
CA ASP A 123 8.64 4.01 -22.30
C ASP A 123 7.65 5.10 -22.76
N GLY A 124 6.41 5.02 -22.28
CA GLY A 124 5.35 5.95 -22.61
C GLY A 124 5.41 7.25 -21.79
N GLN A 125 4.45 8.14 -22.05
CA GLN A 125 4.36 9.42 -21.37
C GLN A 125 4.17 9.28 -19.85
N PHE A 126 3.32 8.36 -19.41
CA PHE A 126 2.94 8.20 -17.99
C PHE A 126 3.32 6.84 -17.39
N ALA A 127 3.56 5.84 -18.22
CA ALA A 127 3.92 4.50 -17.77
C ALA A 127 4.91 3.85 -18.73
N VAL A 128 5.70 2.91 -18.19
CA VAL A 128 6.42 1.94 -19.00
C VAL A 128 5.52 0.72 -19.15
N SER A 129 5.40 0.19 -20.36
CA SER A 129 4.51 -0.94 -20.64
C SER A 129 5.16 -2.04 -21.47
N TRP A 130 4.79 -3.28 -21.17
CA TRP A 130 5.10 -4.46 -21.98
C TRP A 130 3.80 -5.11 -22.43
N THR A 131 3.67 -5.42 -23.71
CA THR A 131 2.45 -5.99 -24.29
C THR A 131 2.77 -7.25 -25.08
N GLY A 132 2.07 -8.34 -24.80
CA GLY A 132 2.22 -9.61 -25.51
C GLY A 132 1.07 -10.57 -25.20
N GLY A 133 0.70 -11.41 -26.17
CA GLY A 133 -0.32 -12.45 -25.97
C GLY A 133 -1.70 -11.93 -25.50
N GLY A 134 -2.06 -10.70 -25.84
CA GLY A 134 -3.32 -10.08 -25.42
C GLY A 134 -3.31 -9.47 -24.01
N THR A 135 -2.17 -9.48 -23.31
CA THR A 135 -1.99 -8.86 -21.99
C THR A 135 -1.02 -7.68 -22.08
N THR A 136 -1.26 -6.65 -21.28
CA THR A 136 -0.34 -5.52 -21.07
C THR A 136 -0.03 -5.38 -19.59
N VAL A 137 1.25 -5.17 -19.29
CA VAL A 137 1.78 -4.88 -17.95
C VAL A 137 2.30 -3.46 -17.97
N SER A 138 1.72 -2.58 -17.15
CA SER A 138 2.00 -1.14 -17.14
C SER A 138 2.47 -0.70 -15.76
N VAL A 139 3.64 -0.06 -15.66
CA VAL A 139 4.21 0.44 -14.39
C VAL A 139 4.38 1.96 -14.40
N LYS A 140 4.05 2.57 -13.26
CA LYS A 140 4.19 4.01 -13.03
C LYS A 140 5.64 4.40 -12.77
N ARG A 141 5.95 5.70 -12.89
CA ARG A 141 7.31 6.20 -12.64
C ARG A 141 7.71 6.12 -11.17
N SER A 142 6.79 6.44 -10.25
CA SER A 142 7.01 6.26 -8.79
C SER A 142 7.32 4.81 -8.42
N GLU A 143 6.62 3.85 -9.04
CA GLU A 143 6.87 2.41 -8.88
C GLU A 143 8.27 2.02 -9.34
N ILE A 144 8.70 2.48 -10.53
CA ILE A 144 10.06 2.24 -11.04
C ILE A 144 11.11 2.85 -10.10
N ALA A 145 10.89 4.08 -9.63
CA ALA A 145 11.82 4.78 -8.74
C ALA A 145 12.00 4.08 -7.38
N SER A 146 11.02 3.29 -6.94
CA SER A 146 11.10 2.51 -5.72
C SER A 146 12.05 1.29 -5.82
N GLY A 147 12.35 0.84 -7.04
CA GLY A 147 13.12 -0.38 -7.31
C GLY A 147 12.32 -1.69 -7.21
N TYR A 148 11.03 -1.63 -6.85
CA TYR A 148 10.10 -2.76 -6.91
C TYR A 148 8.78 -2.27 -7.50
N ALA A 149 8.61 -2.46 -8.81
CA ALA A 149 7.52 -1.81 -9.52
C ALA A 149 6.27 -2.71 -9.55
N CYS A 150 5.21 -2.29 -8.88
CA CYS A 150 3.90 -2.94 -8.90
C CYS A 150 3.08 -2.48 -10.10
N PRO A 151 2.81 -3.36 -11.10
CA PRO A 151 2.12 -2.96 -12.31
C PRO A 151 0.61 -3.01 -12.18
N HIS A 152 -0.06 -2.23 -13.03
CA HIS A 152 -1.38 -2.61 -13.52
C HIS A 152 -1.22 -3.68 -14.61
N VAL A 153 -2.00 -4.75 -14.52
CA VAL A 153 -2.11 -5.77 -15.56
C VAL A 153 -3.51 -5.73 -16.14
N HIS A 154 -3.61 -5.59 -17.47
CA HIS A 154 -4.87 -5.41 -18.15
C HIS A 154 -4.84 -6.00 -19.57
N PRO A 155 -6.00 -6.22 -20.22
CA PRO A 155 -6.04 -6.63 -21.62
C PRO A 155 -5.31 -5.64 -22.53
N ALA A 156 -4.70 -6.17 -23.59
CA ALA A 156 -4.09 -5.36 -24.63
C ALA A 156 -5.16 -4.55 -25.37
N GLY A 157 -4.85 -3.28 -25.65
CA GLY A 157 -5.78 -2.36 -26.32
C GLY A 157 -6.82 -1.72 -25.40
N THR A 158 -6.81 -1.99 -24.10
CA THR A 158 -7.62 -1.25 -23.12
C THR A 158 -7.24 0.23 -23.16
N VAL A 159 -8.22 1.07 -23.47
CA VAL A 159 -8.17 2.52 -23.30
C VAL A 159 -8.65 2.80 -21.88
N ASP A 160 -7.88 3.57 -21.11
CA ASP A 160 -8.15 3.92 -19.70
C ASP A 160 -8.29 2.71 -18.76
N PHE A 161 -7.15 2.08 -18.44
CA PHE A 161 -7.11 0.94 -17.52
C PHE A 161 -7.24 1.32 -16.04
N TYR A 162 -7.39 2.61 -15.72
CA TYR A 162 -7.66 3.09 -14.36
C TYR A 162 -9.14 3.01 -14.03
N THR A 163 -9.47 2.28 -12.97
CA THR A 163 -10.84 1.95 -12.60
C THR A 163 -11.38 2.88 -11.50
N PRO A 164 -12.70 2.91 -11.25
CA PRO A 164 -13.25 3.60 -10.09
C PRO A 164 -12.62 3.15 -8.75
N ALA A 165 -12.25 1.87 -8.62
CA ALA A 165 -11.57 1.35 -7.44
C ALA A 165 -10.17 1.97 -7.23
N ASP A 166 -9.47 2.31 -8.32
CA ASP A 166 -8.20 3.03 -8.24
C ASP A 166 -8.39 4.46 -7.71
N ALA A 167 -9.49 5.12 -8.08
CA ALA A 167 -9.82 6.45 -7.59
C ALA A 167 -10.17 6.43 -6.09
N GLU A 168 -11.03 5.48 -5.68
CA GLU A 168 -11.37 5.26 -4.27
C GLU A 168 -10.13 4.93 -3.43
N TYR A 169 -9.21 4.15 -3.99
CA TYR A 169 -7.99 3.78 -3.29
C TYR A 169 -6.97 4.93 -3.23
N ALA A 170 -6.91 5.81 -4.24
CA ALA A 170 -6.14 7.06 -4.15
C ALA A 170 -6.65 7.94 -3.00
N VAL A 171 -7.98 8.09 -2.85
CA VAL A 171 -8.58 8.82 -1.72
C VAL A 171 -8.30 8.12 -0.39
N THR A 172 -8.41 6.80 -0.34
CA THR A 172 -8.08 5.99 0.85
C THR A 172 -6.65 6.24 1.29
N ARG A 173 -5.68 6.21 0.36
CA ARG A 173 -4.27 6.49 0.66
C ARG A 173 -4.05 7.90 1.16
N PHE A 174 -4.66 8.89 0.50
CA PHE A 174 -4.58 10.29 0.95
C PHE A 174 -5.11 10.46 2.38
N LEU A 175 -6.34 10.01 2.66
CA LEU A 175 -6.95 10.11 3.98
C LEU A 175 -6.22 9.29 5.07
N SER A 176 -5.60 8.17 4.69
CA SER A 176 -4.74 7.39 5.58
C SER A 176 -3.51 8.17 6.03
N ARG A 177 -2.92 8.99 5.14
CA ARG A 177 -1.84 9.91 5.51
C ARG A 177 -2.34 10.99 6.46
N GLU A 178 -3.48 11.61 6.14
CA GLU A 178 -4.06 12.69 6.94
C GLU A 178 -4.46 12.23 8.36
N SER A 179 -4.91 10.99 8.51
CA SER A 179 -5.24 10.40 9.82
C SER A 179 -4.04 9.89 10.60
N GLY A 180 -2.82 10.00 10.04
CA GLY A 180 -1.58 9.54 10.67
C GLY A 180 -1.37 8.02 10.63
N ALA A 181 -2.11 7.31 9.79
CA ALA A 181 -2.03 5.86 9.62
C ALA A 181 -1.87 5.48 8.14
N PRO A 182 -0.79 5.92 7.46
CA PRO A 182 -0.62 5.68 6.03
C PRO A 182 -0.60 4.17 5.74
N VAL A 183 -1.12 3.78 4.57
CA VAL A 183 -1.18 2.35 4.18
C VAL A 183 0.19 1.68 4.14
N ASN A 184 1.25 2.49 3.92
CA ASN A 184 2.64 2.09 3.99
C ASN A 184 3.49 3.27 4.49
N GLY A 185 4.56 3.02 5.24
CA GLY A 185 5.46 4.09 5.70
C GLY A 185 6.18 4.85 4.57
N ALA A 186 6.33 4.23 3.39
CA ALA A 186 6.85 4.89 2.19
C ALA A 186 5.80 5.75 1.45
N ASP A 187 4.53 5.66 1.86
CA ASP A 187 3.42 6.35 1.21
C ASP A 187 3.42 7.84 1.54
N THR A 188 4.25 8.59 0.82
CA THR A 188 4.45 10.04 1.02
C THR A 188 4.20 10.78 -0.28
N GLU A 189 3.81 12.06 -0.17
CA GLU A 189 3.56 12.89 -1.36
C GLU A 189 4.80 13.06 -2.25
N THR A 190 6.00 12.94 -1.69
CA THR A 190 7.25 13.01 -2.46
C THR A 190 7.54 11.74 -3.24
N ALA A 191 7.32 10.56 -2.64
CA ALA A 191 7.63 9.27 -3.29
C ALA A 191 6.50 8.79 -4.20
N TYR A 192 5.25 9.02 -3.79
CA TYR A 192 4.04 8.60 -4.48
C TYR A 192 3.02 9.75 -4.46
N PRO A 193 3.17 10.75 -5.33
CA PRO A 193 2.31 11.93 -5.31
C PRO A 193 0.84 11.56 -5.57
N LEU A 194 -0.05 12.12 -4.77
CA LEU A 194 -1.50 11.99 -4.93
C LEU A 194 -2.17 13.33 -5.23
N ILE A 195 -1.49 14.47 -5.03
CA ILE A 195 -2.05 15.78 -5.37
C ILE A 195 -1.77 16.06 -6.85
N CYS A 196 -2.81 16.48 -7.57
CA CYS A 196 -2.66 16.75 -8.99
C CYS A 196 -1.61 17.84 -9.26
N PRO A 197 -0.61 17.58 -10.13
CA PRO A 197 0.44 18.54 -10.42
C PRO A 197 -0.06 19.74 -11.23
N GLY A 198 -1.24 19.65 -11.86
CA GLY A 198 -1.84 20.74 -12.63
C GLY A 198 -1.11 21.03 -13.95
N PHE A 199 -0.75 19.98 -14.69
CA PHE A 199 -0.15 20.09 -16.03
C PHE A 199 -1.16 20.44 -17.13
N SER A 200 -2.46 20.29 -16.84
CA SER A 200 -3.58 20.74 -17.68
C SER A 200 -4.51 21.62 -16.85
N PRO A 201 -5.31 22.51 -17.49
CA PRO A 201 -6.29 23.31 -16.77
C PRO A 201 -7.30 22.38 -16.06
N TRP A 202 -7.39 22.54 -14.74
CA TRP A 202 -8.40 21.89 -13.91
C TRP A 202 -9.77 22.48 -14.26
N ASP A 203 -10.59 21.69 -14.95
CA ASP A 203 -11.94 22.08 -15.40
C ASP A 203 -12.90 20.87 -15.38
N PRO A 204 -13.23 20.35 -14.18
CA PRO A 204 -14.23 19.30 -14.05
C PRO A 204 -15.62 19.76 -14.54
N SER A 205 -15.94 21.06 -14.37
CA SER A 205 -17.23 21.66 -14.73
C SER A 205 -17.46 21.86 -16.24
N GLY A 206 -16.39 21.91 -17.03
CA GLY A 206 -16.49 22.11 -18.46
C GLY A 206 -16.79 23.50 -18.96
N THR A 207 -16.45 24.50 -18.15
CA THR A 207 -16.67 25.90 -18.50
C THR A 207 -15.66 26.43 -19.53
N GLY A 208 -14.55 25.73 -19.76
CA GLY A 208 -13.43 26.19 -20.58
C GLY A 208 -12.54 27.23 -19.88
N ASN A 209 -12.87 27.62 -18.64
CA ASN A 209 -12.09 28.54 -17.80
C ASN A 209 -11.35 27.76 -16.70
N GLY A 210 -10.60 26.74 -17.09
CA GLY A 210 -9.87 25.90 -16.15
C GLY A 210 -8.73 26.61 -15.44
N GLY A 211 -8.37 26.13 -14.25
CA GLY A 211 -7.35 26.73 -13.39
C GLY A 211 -6.27 25.74 -12.94
N ARG A 212 -5.58 26.07 -11.85
CA ARG A 212 -4.80 25.08 -11.10
C ARG A 212 -5.77 24.25 -10.23
N PRO A 213 -5.50 22.96 -10.00
CA PRO A 213 -6.29 22.16 -9.07
C PRO A 213 -6.33 22.82 -7.68
N PRO A 214 -7.51 23.05 -7.08
CA PRO A 214 -7.64 23.67 -5.76
C PRO A 214 -6.77 23.04 -4.66
N LEU A 215 -6.70 21.71 -4.59
CA LEU A 215 -5.91 20.99 -3.58
C LEU A 215 -4.39 21.24 -3.73
N ARG A 216 -3.93 21.64 -4.92
CA ARG A 216 -2.53 22.05 -5.11
C ARG A 216 -2.24 23.43 -4.50
N LEU A 217 -3.27 24.26 -4.31
CA LEU A 217 -3.16 25.59 -3.70
C LEU A 217 -3.27 25.52 -2.18
N ASP A 218 -4.09 24.57 -1.70
CA ASP A 218 -4.34 24.34 -0.29
C ASP A 218 -4.36 22.82 -0.02
N PRO A 219 -3.18 22.20 0.19
CA PRO A 219 -3.08 20.75 0.37
C PRO A 219 -3.64 20.27 1.71
N ASP A 220 -3.77 21.18 2.68
CA ASP A 220 -4.14 20.86 4.07
C ASP A 220 -5.66 20.95 4.31
N VAL A 221 -6.48 20.98 3.25
CA VAL A 221 -7.96 21.14 3.35
C VAL A 221 -8.64 20.03 4.17
N LEU A 222 -8.02 18.86 4.28
CA LEU A 222 -8.48 17.73 5.10
C LEU A 222 -7.61 17.47 6.33
N ALA A 223 -6.73 18.41 6.68
CA ALA A 223 -5.94 18.33 7.90
C ALA A 223 -6.85 18.20 9.13
N GLY A 224 -6.44 17.35 10.08
CA GLY A 224 -7.26 17.03 11.24
C GLY A 224 -8.32 15.96 10.98
N THR A 225 -8.25 15.25 9.86
CA THR A 225 -8.97 13.98 9.70
C THR A 225 -8.51 13.00 10.77
N THR A 226 -9.45 12.33 11.44
CA THR A 226 -9.17 11.29 12.44
C THR A 226 -9.68 9.91 12.03
N ALA A 227 -10.75 9.86 11.22
CA ALA A 227 -11.30 8.62 10.68
C ALA A 227 -12.05 8.88 9.36
N PHE A 228 -12.25 7.84 8.58
CA PHE A 228 -13.07 7.86 7.37
C PHE A 228 -13.65 6.47 7.09
N ALA A 229 -14.79 6.41 6.39
CA ALA A 229 -15.51 5.17 6.12
C ALA A 229 -15.28 4.69 4.68
N THR A 230 -14.32 3.79 4.47
CA THR A 230 -14.00 3.24 3.14
C THR A 230 -15.11 2.39 2.56
N ASP A 231 -15.88 1.70 3.40
CA ASP A 231 -17.02 0.85 3.01
C ASP A 231 -18.23 1.66 2.53
N ALA A 232 -18.29 2.95 2.87
CA ALA A 232 -19.29 3.89 2.41
C ALA A 232 -18.80 4.79 1.26
N MET A 233 -17.59 4.53 0.76
CA MET A 233 -17.01 5.31 -0.34
C MET A 233 -17.67 4.93 -1.67
N THR A 234 -17.90 5.93 -2.51
CA THR A 234 -18.41 5.70 -3.87
C THR A 234 -17.72 6.61 -4.88
N ALA A 235 -17.33 6.06 -6.02
CA ALA A 235 -16.84 6.80 -7.17
C ALA A 235 -17.91 6.98 -8.27
N THR A 236 -18.04 8.20 -8.78
CA THR A 236 -18.93 8.55 -9.88
C THR A 236 -18.15 9.29 -10.99
N PRO A 237 -18.38 8.95 -12.27
CA PRO A 237 -17.85 9.74 -13.37
C PRO A 237 -18.44 11.16 -13.37
N VAL A 238 -17.59 12.16 -13.61
CA VAL A 238 -18.01 13.56 -13.78
C VAL A 238 -18.01 13.93 -15.26
N ARG A 239 -16.82 13.98 -15.86
CA ARG A 239 -16.62 14.34 -17.28
C ARG A 239 -15.22 13.96 -17.73
N GLY A 240 -15.08 13.37 -18.92
CA GLY A 240 -13.76 12.95 -19.42
C GLY A 240 -13.05 12.08 -18.39
N ASP A 241 -11.81 12.43 -18.06
CA ASP A 241 -10.99 11.68 -17.10
C ASP A 241 -11.24 12.10 -15.63
N TYR A 242 -12.25 12.94 -15.36
CA TYR A 242 -12.60 13.36 -14.01
C TYR A 242 -13.57 12.38 -13.36
N LEU A 243 -13.24 11.96 -12.14
CA LEU A 243 -14.15 11.26 -11.23
C LEU A 243 -14.35 12.05 -9.94
N GLU A 244 -15.49 11.84 -9.31
CA GLU A 244 -15.76 12.30 -7.95
C GLU A 244 -15.87 11.10 -7.03
N VAL A 245 -15.21 11.16 -5.88
CA VAL A 245 -15.28 10.17 -4.81
C VAL A 245 -15.96 10.81 -3.62
N SER A 246 -17.07 10.23 -3.19
CA SER A 246 -17.80 10.63 -1.98
C SER A 246 -17.36 9.75 -0.81
N VAL A 247 -16.98 10.35 0.32
CA VAL A 247 -16.48 9.64 1.50
C VAL A 247 -16.89 10.33 2.80
N PRO A 248 -17.48 9.61 3.78
CA PRO A 248 -17.66 10.14 5.13
C PRO A 248 -16.32 10.30 5.85
N VAL A 249 -16.03 11.50 6.33
CA VAL A 249 -14.79 11.86 7.04
C VAL A 249 -15.14 12.45 8.40
N THR A 250 -14.48 11.96 9.45
CA THR A 250 -14.58 12.45 10.83
C THR A 250 -13.34 13.26 11.16
N ASP A 251 -13.52 14.48 11.67
CA ASP A 251 -12.43 15.36 12.06
C ASP A 251 -12.06 15.25 13.56
N VAL A 252 -11.07 16.03 14.01
CA VAL A 252 -10.65 16.11 15.42
C VAL A 252 -11.73 16.57 16.39
N SER A 253 -12.80 17.22 15.91
CA SER A 253 -13.94 17.61 16.74
C SER A 253 -14.93 16.46 16.94
N GLY A 254 -14.73 15.34 16.23
CA GLY A 254 -15.62 14.17 16.25
C GLY A 254 -16.85 14.32 15.36
N VAL A 255 -16.91 15.35 14.51
CA VAL A 255 -18.01 15.54 13.56
C VAL A 255 -17.71 14.81 12.27
N THR A 256 -18.67 14.01 11.80
CA THR A 256 -18.59 13.32 10.51
C THR A 256 -19.35 14.11 9.43
N ASN A 257 -18.66 14.42 8.33
CA ASN A 257 -19.26 15.01 7.13
C ASN A 257 -18.87 14.19 5.90
N THR A 258 -19.78 14.08 4.93
CA THR A 258 -19.44 13.55 3.62
C THR A 258 -18.62 14.59 2.85
N ARG A 259 -17.43 14.19 2.41
CA ARG A 259 -16.55 14.96 1.53
C ARG A 259 -16.65 14.44 0.11
N GLN A 260 -16.65 15.34 -0.85
CA GLN A 260 -16.55 15.03 -2.27
C GLN A 260 -15.15 15.38 -2.74
N VAL A 261 -14.41 14.38 -3.20
CA VAL A 261 -13.04 14.54 -3.69
C VAL A 261 -13.08 14.36 -5.19
N THR A 262 -12.72 15.38 -5.95
CA THR A 262 -12.62 15.27 -7.41
C THR A 262 -11.19 14.91 -7.80
N LEU A 263 -11.07 13.89 -8.66
CA LEU A 263 -9.83 13.32 -9.14
C LEU A 263 -9.72 13.44 -10.66
N SER A 264 -8.50 13.33 -11.17
CA SER A 264 -8.21 13.16 -12.59
C SER A 264 -7.01 12.22 -12.78
N ILE A 265 -6.82 11.68 -13.97
CA ILE A 265 -5.66 10.85 -14.29
C ILE A 265 -4.44 11.75 -14.47
N GLY A 266 -3.42 11.52 -13.64
CA GLY A 266 -2.11 12.16 -13.69
C GLY A 266 -0.98 11.17 -13.99
N PRO A 267 0.28 11.62 -13.88
CA PRO A 267 1.46 10.80 -14.19
C PRO A 267 1.62 9.55 -13.32
N ASP A 268 1.05 9.52 -12.12
CA ASP A 268 1.12 8.42 -11.16
C ASP A 268 -0.25 7.74 -10.94
N GLY A 269 -1.15 7.85 -11.93
CA GLY A 269 -2.54 7.39 -11.86
C GLY A 269 -3.47 8.48 -11.36
N TYR A 270 -4.58 8.12 -10.71
CA TYR A 270 -5.49 9.12 -10.15
C TYR A 270 -4.78 10.02 -9.16
N CYS A 271 -4.90 11.33 -9.38
CA CYS A 271 -4.52 12.37 -8.47
C CYS A 271 -5.77 13.14 -8.03
N LEU A 272 -5.76 13.66 -6.81
CA LEU A 272 -6.79 14.47 -6.20
C LEU A 272 -6.53 15.93 -6.57
N GLY A 273 -7.55 16.62 -7.06
CA GLY A 273 -7.43 18.03 -7.43
C GLY A 273 -8.32 18.96 -6.63
N GLU A 274 -9.41 18.48 -6.05
CA GLU A 274 -10.39 19.31 -5.34
C GLU A 274 -11.10 18.52 -4.26
N VAL A 275 -11.48 19.20 -3.18
CA VAL A 275 -12.26 18.65 -2.06
C VAL A 275 -13.37 19.64 -1.72
N ASN A 276 -14.62 19.14 -1.64
CA ASN A 276 -15.83 19.89 -1.32
C ASN A 276 -16.56 19.28 -0.11
#